data_AF-A0A945GSM3-F1
#
_entry.id   AF-A0A945GSM3-F1
#
_cell.length_a   1.000
_cell.length_b   1.000
_cell.length_c   1.000
_cell.angle_alpha   90.00
_cell.angle_beta   90.00
_cell.angle_gamma   90.00
#
_symmetry.space_group_name_H-M   'P 1'
#
loop_
_entity.id
_entity.type
_entity.pdbx_description
1 polymer ?
#
loop_
_entity_poly.entity_id
_entity_poly.type
_entity_poly.pdbx_seq_one_letter_code
_entity_poly.pdbx_strand_id
1 'polypeptide(L)'
;MYEGQPDSVSTVLSHENGTVSTLSQTIVSHVSRYDFHFIGSLGSILLNGRTVTLNGEGPGTEFPVGESLREEIHEFATCCLDSKTPDANGESVRHTVAIVEAARLSAARDEVVMVSELG
;
A
#
# COMPACT_ATOMS: atom_id res chain seq x y z
N MET A 1 -24.34 -3.35 -5.64
CA MET A 1 -23.58 -3.07 -4.39
C MET A 1 -24.33 -3.79 -3.29
N TYR A 2 -23.65 -4.57 -2.44
CA TYR A 2 -24.33 -5.28 -1.34
C TYR A 2 -24.60 -4.30 -0.20
N GLU A 3 -25.81 -4.33 0.32
CA GLU A 3 -26.24 -3.47 1.43
C GLU A 3 -25.33 -3.69 2.65
N GLY A 4 -24.78 -2.61 3.21
CA GLY A 4 -23.95 -2.63 4.43
C GLY A 4 -22.43 -2.84 4.22
N GLN A 5 -21.93 -2.95 2.99
CA GLN A 5 -20.48 -2.97 2.75
C GLN A 5 -19.94 -1.56 2.46
N PRO A 6 -18.86 -1.11 3.13
CA PRO A 6 -18.25 0.18 2.83
C PRO A 6 -17.66 0.18 1.41
N ASP A 7 -17.96 1.23 0.66
CA ASP A 7 -17.44 1.49 -0.70
C ASP A 7 -16.20 2.40 -0.70
N SER A 8 -15.86 2.94 0.48
CA SER A 8 -14.69 3.74 0.75
C SER A 8 -14.20 3.49 2.17
N VAL A 9 -12.88 3.41 2.34
CA VAL A 9 -12.23 3.28 3.64
C VAL A 9 -11.05 4.24 3.67
N SER A 10 -10.93 4.97 4.78
CA SER A 10 -9.76 5.80 5.08
C SER A 10 -9.17 5.36 6.42
N THR A 11 -7.86 5.18 6.45
CA THR A 11 -7.13 4.67 7.63
C THR A 11 -5.92 5.55 7.89
N VAL A 12 -5.71 5.89 9.16
CA VAL A 12 -4.48 6.53 9.64
C VAL A 12 -3.66 5.48 10.37
N LEU A 13 -2.39 5.34 10.02
CA LEU A 13 -1.47 4.38 10.60
C LEU A 13 -0.29 5.12 11.23
N SER A 14 0.01 4.78 12.48
CA SER A 14 1.23 5.18 13.17
C SER A 14 2.24 4.05 13.09
N HIS A 15 3.44 4.34 12.61
CA HIS A 15 4.51 3.37 12.41
C HIS A 15 5.50 3.40 13.57
N GLU A 16 6.20 2.30 13.81
CA GLU A 16 7.18 2.18 14.90
C GLU A 16 8.31 3.22 14.81
N ASN A 17 8.70 3.60 13.59
CA ASN A 17 9.71 4.62 13.34
C ASN A 17 9.21 6.08 13.53
N GLY A 18 7.98 6.26 14.02
CA GLY A 18 7.35 7.56 14.25
C GLY A 18 6.75 8.22 13.01
N THR A 19 6.81 7.58 11.84
CA THR A 19 6.11 8.06 10.65
C THR A 19 4.59 7.84 10.79
N VAL A 20 3.82 8.66 10.09
CA VAL A 20 2.36 8.54 10.01
C VAL A 20 1.99 8.45 8.54
N SER A 21 1.14 7.48 8.20
CA SER A 21 0.60 7.35 6.85
C SER A 21 -0.91 7.40 6.87
N THR A 22 -1.49 7.92 5.80
CA THR A 22 -2.92 7.83 5.52
C THR A 22 -3.15 7.00 4.27
N LEU A 23 -4.01 6.00 4.35
CA LEU A 23 -4.44 5.20 3.21
C LEU A 23 -5.92 5.49 2.94
N SER A 24 -6.25 5.82 1.70
CA SER A 24 -7.64 5.97 1.27
C SER A 24 -7.90 5.08 0.06
N GLN A 25 -8.88 4.20 0.17
CA GLN A 25 -9.28 3.29 -0.89
C GLN A 25 -10.78 3.48 -1.14
N THR A 26 -11.16 3.64 -2.40
CA THR A 26 -12.55 3.82 -2.80
C THR A 26 -12.82 3.14 -4.13
N ILE A 27 -14.00 2.52 -4.24
CA ILE A 27 -14.51 1.98 -5.51
C ILE A 27 -15.50 2.93 -6.20
N VAL A 28 -15.83 4.07 -5.57
CA VAL A 28 -16.75 5.09 -6.11
C VAL A 28 -16.03 6.29 -6.74
N SER A 29 -14.80 6.07 -7.21
CA SER A 29 -14.04 7.04 -8.02
C SER A 29 -14.22 6.76 -9.51
N HIS A 30 -14.29 7.83 -10.31
CA HIS A 30 -14.34 7.75 -11.78
C HIS A 30 -13.03 7.25 -12.41
N VAL A 31 -11.92 7.28 -11.67
CA VAL A 31 -10.60 6.87 -12.15
C VAL A 31 -9.95 5.93 -11.15
N SER A 32 -9.48 4.78 -11.64
CA SER A 32 -8.56 3.93 -10.89
C SER A 32 -7.19 4.58 -10.94
N ARG A 33 -6.73 5.11 -9.81
CA ARG A 33 -5.41 5.72 -9.70
C ARG A 33 -4.76 5.31 -8.40
N TYR A 34 -3.49 4.95 -8.48
CA TYR A 34 -2.64 4.71 -7.34
C TYR A 34 -1.74 5.93 -7.19
N ASP A 35 -2.04 6.75 -6.18
CA ASP A 35 -1.26 7.93 -5.87
C ASP A 35 -0.60 7.72 -4.50
N PHE A 36 0.69 8.04 -4.42
CA PHE A 36 1.48 7.94 -3.21
C PHE A 36 2.20 9.26 -2.98
N HIS A 37 2.11 9.79 -1.77
CA HIS A 37 2.82 11.02 -1.42
C HIS A 37 3.65 10.77 -0.16
N PHE A 38 4.96 10.83 -0.32
CA PHE A 38 5.92 10.72 0.76
C PHE A 38 6.42 12.12 1.11
N ILE A 39 6.35 12.49 2.38
CA ILE A 39 6.80 13.79 2.87
C ILE A 39 7.86 13.53 3.94
N GLY A 40 9.08 13.95 3.67
CA GLY A 40 10.23 13.86 4.57
C GLY A 40 10.75 15.22 4.99
N SER A 41 11.74 15.23 5.88
CA SER A 41 12.36 16.46 6.38
C SER A 41 13.19 17.21 5.33
N LEU A 42 13.66 16.51 4.29
CA LEU A 42 14.51 17.07 3.23
C LEU A 42 13.79 17.25 1.89
N GLY A 43 12.53 16.82 1.79
CA GLY A 43 11.81 16.85 0.52
C GLY A 43 10.59 15.94 0.48
N SER A 44 9.97 15.86 -0.69
CA SER A 44 8.80 15.01 -0.94
C SER A 44 8.91 14.24 -2.25
N ILE A 45 8.21 13.12 -2.30
CA ILE A 45 8.05 12.29 -3.51
C ILE A 45 6.56 12.12 -3.76
N LEU A 46 6.11 12.51 -4.95
CA LEU A 46 4.74 12.28 -5.41
C LEU A 46 4.76 11.26 -6.55
N LEU A 47 4.13 10.11 -6.31
CA LEU A 47 3.67 9.20 -7.36
C LEU A 47 2.25 9.60 -7.72
N ASN A 48 2.02 10.01 -8.96
CA ASN A 48 0.69 10.35 -9.45
C ASN A 48 0.38 9.59 -10.74
N GLY A 49 -0.39 8.51 -10.63
CA GLY A 49 -0.58 7.55 -11.72
C GLY A 49 0.73 6.90 -12.19
N ARG A 50 1.38 7.46 -13.21
CA ARG A 50 2.61 6.92 -13.84
C ARG A 50 3.84 7.81 -13.68
N THR A 51 3.70 8.93 -13.00
CA THR A 51 4.75 9.94 -12.93
C THR A 51 5.25 10.04 -11.50
N VAL A 52 6.56 9.99 -11.32
CA VAL A 52 7.25 10.31 -10.06
C VAL A 52 7.77 11.74 -10.14
N THR A 53 7.40 12.58 -9.19
CA THR A 53 7.93 13.94 -9.05
C THR A 53 8.65 14.09 -7.71
N LEU A 54 9.84 14.68 -7.73
CA LEU A 54 10.61 15.01 -6.53
C LEU A 54 10.42 16.50 -6.20
N ASN A 55 10.06 16.81 -4.95
CA ASN A 55 9.87 18.17 -4.44
C ASN A 55 8.88 19.03 -5.25
N GLY A 56 7.99 18.41 -6.01
CA GLY A 56 7.07 19.11 -6.93
C GLY A 56 7.77 19.74 -8.15
N GLU A 57 9.04 19.41 -8.41
CA GLU A 57 9.83 20.03 -9.48
C GLU A 57 9.85 19.19 -10.76
N GLY A 58 9.72 19.88 -11.91
CA GLY A 58 9.86 19.29 -13.24
C GLY A 58 8.65 18.49 -13.73
N PRO A 59 8.71 17.94 -14.96
CA PRO A 59 7.61 17.19 -15.56
C PRO A 59 7.38 15.82 -14.91
N GLY A 60 8.22 15.45 -13.95
CA GLY A 60 8.30 14.12 -13.35
C GLY A 60 8.84 13.05 -14.31
N THR A 61 9.24 11.92 -13.75
CA THR A 61 9.77 10.77 -14.49
C THR A 61 8.67 9.72 -14.65
N GLU A 62 8.40 9.30 -15.88
CA GLU A 62 7.47 8.19 -16.12
C GLU A 62 8.15 6.83 -15.88
N PHE A 63 7.44 5.91 -15.23
CA PHE A 63 7.85 4.50 -15.13
C PHE A 63 7.09 3.62 -16.15
N PRO A 64 7.73 2.53 -16.62
CA PRO A 64 7.12 1.62 -17.57
C PRO A 64 5.87 0.95 -16.97
N VAL A 65 4.87 0.68 -17.82
CA VAL A 65 3.66 -0.08 -17.47
C VAL A 65 3.76 -1.46 -18.07
N GLY A 66 3.38 -2.47 -17.27
CA GLY A 66 2.93 -3.74 -17.83
C GLY A 66 3.75 -4.97 -17.50
N GLU A 67 4.64 -4.93 -16.50
CA GLU A 67 5.43 -6.13 -16.18
C GLU A 67 5.25 -6.67 -14.76
N SER A 68 4.47 -6.03 -13.87
CA SER A 68 4.41 -6.46 -12.46
C SER A 68 4.10 -7.96 -12.29
N LEU A 69 3.05 -8.48 -12.94
CA LEU A 69 2.72 -9.90 -12.83
C LEU A 69 3.75 -10.81 -13.51
N ARG A 70 4.34 -10.37 -14.64
CA ARG A 70 5.38 -11.15 -15.32
C ARG A 70 6.64 -11.22 -14.46
N GLU A 71 7.06 -10.09 -13.91
CA GLU A 71 8.21 -9.98 -13.00
C GLU A 71 7.97 -10.78 -11.73
N GLU A 72 6.78 -10.69 -11.11
CA GLU A 72 6.40 -11.49 -9.94
C GLU A 72 6.45 -13.01 -10.24
N ILE A 73 5.94 -13.44 -11.40
CA ILE A 73 6.02 -14.85 -11.82
C ILE A 73 7.48 -15.27 -12.07
N HIS A 74 8.27 -14.40 -12.71
CA HIS A 74 9.67 -14.66 -12.99
C HIS A 74 10.50 -14.74 -11.71
N GLU A 75 10.27 -13.84 -10.76
CA GLU A 75 10.87 -13.83 -9.42
C GLU A 75 10.51 -15.12 -8.67
N PHE A 76 9.24 -15.50 -8.65
CA PHE A 76 8.79 -16.74 -8.03
C PHE A 76 9.49 -17.96 -8.61
N ALA A 77 9.53 -18.09 -9.94
CA ALA A 77 10.20 -19.20 -10.62
C ALA A 77 11.71 -19.23 -10.30
N THR A 78 12.37 -18.07 -10.28
CA THR A 78 13.78 -17.93 -9.91
C THR A 78 14.02 -18.38 -8.48
N CYS A 79 13.15 -17.97 -7.55
CA CYS A 79 13.24 -18.38 -6.14
C CYS A 79 13.08 -19.90 -5.97
N CYS A 80 12.20 -20.54 -6.74
CA CYS A 80 12.06 -22.00 -6.74
C CYS A 80 13.34 -22.71 -7.21
N LEU A 81 14.01 -22.18 -8.23
CA LEU A 81 15.25 -22.76 -8.78
C LEU A 81 16.44 -22.54 -7.85
N ASP A 82 16.54 -21.35 -7.27
CA ASP A 82 17.68 -20.93 -6.45
C ASP A 82 17.52 -21.26 -4.95
N SER A 83 16.38 -21.85 -4.55
CA SER A 83 16.01 -22.05 -3.14
C SER A 83 16.06 -20.76 -2.31
N LYS A 84 15.55 -19.67 -2.91
CA LYS A 84 15.41 -18.35 -2.27
C LYS A 84 13.96 -18.08 -1.86
N THR A 85 13.75 -17.03 -1.08
CA THR A 85 12.42 -16.56 -0.67
C THR A 85 12.02 -15.36 -1.54
N PRO A 86 10.79 -15.33 -2.09
CA PRO A 86 10.28 -14.15 -2.78
C PRO A 86 10.12 -12.94 -1.84
N ASP A 87 10.15 -11.73 -2.40
CA ASP A 87 9.96 -10.46 -1.71
C ASP A 87 8.55 -10.41 -1.06
N ALA A 88 7.52 -10.71 -1.86
CA ALA A 88 6.15 -10.91 -1.38
C ALA A 88 5.91 -12.40 -1.06
N ASN A 89 6.13 -12.78 0.19
CA ASN A 89 5.96 -14.15 0.66
C ASN A 89 4.87 -14.26 1.75
N GLY A 90 4.56 -15.49 2.16
CA GLY A 90 3.52 -15.74 3.15
C GLY A 90 3.77 -15.13 4.52
N GLU A 91 5.02 -14.79 4.87
CA GLU A 91 5.34 -14.09 6.11
C GLU A 91 5.13 -12.58 5.98
N SER A 92 5.60 -11.96 4.89
CA SER A 92 5.41 -10.52 4.68
C SER A 92 3.93 -10.15 4.50
N VAL A 93 3.15 -11.00 3.82
CA VAL A 93 1.72 -10.76 3.59
C VAL A 93 0.88 -10.86 4.87
N ARG A 94 1.31 -11.63 5.88
CA ARG A 94 0.59 -11.69 7.17
C ARG A 94 0.50 -10.32 7.82
N HIS A 95 1.57 -9.53 7.76
CA HIS A 95 1.57 -8.17 8.29
C HIS A 95 0.57 -7.27 7.55
N THR A 96 0.49 -7.38 6.22
CA THR A 96 -0.51 -6.66 5.43
C THR A 96 -1.94 -7.04 5.81
N VAL A 97 -2.21 -8.33 6.02
CA VAL A 97 -3.54 -8.82 6.45
C VAL A 97 -3.88 -8.29 7.85
N ALA A 98 -2.92 -8.26 8.78
CA ALA A 98 -3.11 -7.71 10.12
C ALA A 98 -3.47 -6.22 10.07
N ILE A 99 -2.87 -5.43 9.18
CA ILE A 99 -3.24 -4.02 8.97
C ILE A 99 -4.69 -3.87 8.49
N VAL A 100 -5.12 -4.70 7.53
CA VAL A 100 -6.50 -4.68 7.00
C VAL A 100 -7.50 -5.03 8.10
N GLU A 101 -7.20 -6.05 8.90
CA GLU A 101 -8.04 -6.47 10.02
C GLU A 101 -8.09 -5.40 11.13
N ALA A 102 -6.96 -4.76 11.45
CA ALA A 102 -6.90 -3.65 12.40
C ALA A 102 -7.76 -2.48 11.93
N ALA A 103 -7.68 -2.10 10.66
CA ALA A 103 -8.48 -1.02 10.08
C ALA A 103 -9.98 -1.34 10.16
N ARG A 104 -10.38 -2.58 9.86
CA ARG A 104 -11.77 -3.04 9.98
C ARG A 104 -12.27 -2.97 11.41
N LEU A 105 -11.48 -3.47 12.37
CA LEU A 105 -11.84 -3.46 13.79
C LEU A 105 -11.91 -2.04 14.34
N SER A 106 -10.96 -1.19 13.98
CA SER A 106 -10.93 0.22 14.36
C SER A 106 -12.20 0.93 13.91
N ALA A 107 -12.60 0.75 12.64
CA ALA A 107 -13.83 1.33 12.10
C ALA A 107 -15.10 0.79 12.78
N ALA A 108 -15.13 -0.48 13.16
CA ALA A 108 -16.29 -1.09 13.83
C ALA A 108 -16.43 -0.67 15.30
N ARG A 109 -15.33 -0.37 15.96
CA ARG A 109 -15.27 -0.05 17.39
C ARG A 109 -15.23 1.45 17.70
N ASP A 110 -14.83 2.26 16.72
CA ASP A 110 -14.49 3.68 16.91
C ASP A 110 -13.31 3.87 17.89
N GLU A 111 -12.30 3.01 17.74
CA GLU A 111 -11.14 2.92 18.63
C GLU A 111 -9.84 2.75 17.84
N VAL A 112 -8.70 3.13 18.44
CA VAL A 112 -7.37 2.77 17.92
C VAL A 112 -7.12 1.29 18.19
N VAL A 113 -6.69 0.55 17.16
CA VAL A 113 -6.34 -0.88 17.27
C VAL A 113 -4.85 -1.05 17.00
N MET A 114 -4.17 -1.77 17.89
CA MET A 114 -2.76 -2.10 17.72
C MET A 114 -2.63 -3.31 16.78
N VAL A 115 -1.88 -3.16 15.68
CA VAL A 115 -1.66 -4.24 14.71
C VAL A 115 -1.02 -5.48 15.37
N SER A 116 -0.19 -5.27 16.39
CA SER A 116 0.45 -6.34 17.17
C SER A 116 -0.53 -7.28 17.90
N GLU A 117 -1.80 -6.91 18.04
CA GLU A 117 -2.83 -7.77 18.63
C GLU A 117 -3.31 -8.86 17.65
N LEU A 118 -2.96 -8.77 16.35
CA LEU A 118 -3.56 -9.56 15.28
C LEU A 118 -2.62 -10.58 14.62
N GLY A 119 -1.34 -10.65 15.03
CA GLY A 119 -0.37 -11.65 14.56
C GLY A 119 1.03 -11.12 14.34
#